data_AF-A0A8T2SG04-F1
#
_entry.id   AF-A0A8T2SG04-F1
#
_cell.length_a   1.000
_cell.length_b   1.000
_cell.length_c   1.000
_cell.angle_alpha   90.00
_cell.angle_beta   90.00
_cell.angle_gamma   90.00
#
_symmetry.space_group_name_H-M   'P 1'
#
loop_
_entity.id
_entity.type
_entity.pdbx_description
1 polymer ?
#
loop_
_entity_poly.entity_id
_entity_poly.type
_entity_poly.pdbx_seq_one_letter_code
_entity_poly.pdbx_strand_id
1 'polypeptide(L)'
;MVGSSPSSQYVVSVLDGNNHPSEFVFVQKVEDLVHQAYAFFSKSPKRIKEFKCFSDGISKGRKLKKNIDTRWISLIGPVERLFEEYKSVIGVVNIMSLSKGIQKGKAHTLLQMLSDVETLLYLGGMLPLLREMNNLIKVSQSRDIYVMEYAVARKMTCMRLETLYFETSGFDSQEFIEWESLIQVGVEDSFLQYNKKGWLCIFVKDKQIPLYVSRKSQGVCIRKKVNQTFFAILVDSVKQGLRSICNKLTCEIRERFPRYELLEAMAIVHPLYWNHAKDKSLLTNDFKSKVQVLSDHFGKNAYLGDRILEGIINPNLLKKQSGIFGQTMWEQFDFVKDPSNPGAMTKLWKKLDISPFLKESMSEYFKVANLCITMILGSVEDERLWSSLTFIRNATRNRLNKNLDTCLRLFVSKSDLETFPFEEAYVIWKSQCQRRSECVVSGERKHMEDVEPSNIFQID
;
A
#
# COMPACT_ATOMS: atom_id res chain seq x y z
N MET A 1 -4.83 -21.25 -42.79
CA MET A 1 -5.64 -20.52 -41.80
C MET A 1 -4.81 -20.40 -40.54
N VAL A 2 -4.14 -19.25 -40.38
CA VAL A 2 -3.17 -19.00 -39.32
C VAL A 2 -3.91 -18.32 -38.17
N GLY A 3 -3.93 -18.97 -37.01
CA GLY A 3 -4.55 -18.44 -35.79
C GLY A 3 -3.68 -17.31 -35.22
N SER A 4 -4.26 -16.13 -35.14
CA SER A 4 -3.70 -14.96 -34.47
C SER A 4 -3.64 -15.20 -32.95
N SER A 5 -2.43 -15.36 -32.42
CA SER A 5 -2.16 -15.37 -30.98
C SER A 5 -2.27 -13.95 -30.43
N PRO A 6 -2.94 -13.71 -29.30
CA PRO A 6 -2.98 -12.38 -28.69
C PRO A 6 -1.64 -12.11 -28.02
N SER A 7 -0.86 -11.22 -28.63
CA SER A 7 0.36 -10.66 -28.06
C SER A 7 0.02 -9.87 -26.79
N SER A 8 0.45 -10.38 -25.63
CA SER A 8 0.37 -9.67 -24.36
C SER A 8 1.40 -8.53 -24.34
N GLN A 9 1.00 -7.34 -24.77
CA GLN A 9 1.74 -6.12 -24.47
C GLN A 9 1.47 -5.73 -23.02
N TYR A 10 2.39 -6.10 -22.12
CA TYR A 10 2.47 -5.50 -20.78
C TYR A 10 3.02 -4.08 -20.93
N VAL A 11 2.12 -3.12 -21.11
CA VAL A 11 2.43 -1.69 -20.91
C VAL A 11 2.09 -1.39 -19.46
N VAL A 12 3.12 -1.30 -18.62
CA VAL A 12 3.01 -0.68 -17.30
C VAL A 12 2.84 0.82 -17.54
N SER A 13 1.61 1.27 -17.72
CA SER A 13 1.26 2.69 -17.71
C SER A 13 1.22 3.17 -16.26
N VAL A 14 2.40 3.54 -15.76
CA VAL A 14 2.50 4.41 -14.60
C VAL A 14 1.88 5.76 -14.98
N LEU A 15 0.70 6.03 -14.43
CA LEU A 15 0.22 7.35 -13.98
C LEU A 15 0.81 8.60 -14.67
N ASP A 16 0.70 8.70 -16.00
CA ASP A 16 0.95 9.96 -16.70
C ASP A 16 -0.38 10.68 -16.99
N GLY A 17 -0.44 11.91 -16.51
CA GLY A 17 -1.62 12.74 -16.44
C GLY A 17 -2.13 13.17 -17.81
N ASN A 18 -3.41 12.89 -18.07
CA ASN A 18 -4.40 13.81 -18.66
C ASN A 18 -5.71 13.11 -19.02
N ASN A 19 -5.79 11.78 -18.89
CA ASN A 19 -7.04 11.01 -18.99
C ASN A 19 -7.21 10.17 -17.73
N HIS A 20 -7.36 10.79 -16.55
CA HIS A 20 -7.83 10.02 -15.40
C HIS A 20 -9.23 9.50 -15.73
N PRO A 21 -9.47 8.17 -15.70
CA PRO A 21 -10.81 7.66 -15.88
C PRO A 21 -11.72 8.32 -14.83
N SER A 22 -12.90 8.76 -15.27
CA SER A 22 -13.89 9.54 -14.51
C SER A 22 -14.17 9.02 -13.09
N GLU A 23 -13.87 7.75 -12.85
CA GLU A 23 -14.11 7.02 -11.61
C GLU A 23 -13.19 7.44 -10.44
N PHE A 24 -11.97 7.93 -10.69
CA PHE A 24 -11.09 8.41 -9.59
C PHE A 24 -11.38 9.85 -9.16
N VAL A 25 -12.22 10.58 -9.91
CA VAL A 25 -12.58 11.96 -9.59
C VAL A 25 -13.20 12.07 -8.18
N PHE A 26 -13.96 11.05 -7.76
CA PHE A 26 -14.60 11.06 -6.45
C PHE A 26 -13.62 10.81 -5.30
N VAL A 27 -12.64 9.93 -5.51
CA VAL A 27 -11.56 9.71 -4.55
C VAL A 27 -10.78 11.02 -4.34
N GLN A 28 -10.46 11.72 -5.42
CA GLN A 28 -9.80 13.02 -5.34
C GLN A 28 -10.66 14.06 -4.61
N LYS A 29 -11.98 14.09 -4.85
CA LYS A 29 -12.89 15.00 -4.10
C LYS A 29 -12.85 14.72 -2.59
N VAL A 30 -12.84 13.45 -2.18
CA VAL A 30 -12.74 13.07 -0.76
C VAL A 30 -11.39 13.48 -0.18
N GLU A 31 -10.30 13.23 -0.89
CA GLU A 31 -8.96 13.65 -0.48
C GLU A 31 -8.85 15.18 -0.34
N ASP A 32 -9.33 15.93 -1.34
CA ASP A 32 -9.36 17.38 -1.33
C ASP A 32 -10.18 17.89 -0.13
N LEU A 33 -11.33 17.28 0.15
CA LEU A 33 -12.16 17.65 1.30
C LEU A 33 -11.40 17.46 2.62
N VAL A 34 -10.79 16.30 2.82
CA VAL A 34 -10.00 15.99 4.01
C VAL A 34 -8.83 16.97 4.16
N HIS A 35 -8.11 17.23 3.07
CA HIS A 35 -6.99 18.16 3.05
C HIS A 35 -7.42 19.58 3.41
N GLN A 36 -8.48 20.08 2.77
CA GLN A 36 -8.98 21.43 2.99
C GLN A 36 -9.56 21.61 4.40
N ALA A 37 -10.25 20.60 4.93
CA ALA A 37 -10.73 20.61 6.31
C ALA A 37 -9.55 20.70 7.28
N TYR A 38 -8.53 19.85 7.14
CA TYR A 38 -7.34 19.91 7.98
C TYR A 38 -6.62 21.26 7.86
N ALA A 39 -6.37 21.75 6.65
CA ALA A 39 -5.68 23.02 6.40
C ALA A 39 -6.45 24.22 6.98
N PHE A 40 -7.78 24.15 6.99
CA PHE A 40 -8.63 25.18 7.58
C PHE A 40 -8.43 25.29 9.10
N PHE A 41 -8.42 24.17 9.83
CA PHE A 41 -8.29 24.24 11.30
C PHE A 41 -6.84 24.31 11.78
N SER A 42 -5.91 23.57 11.17
CA SER A 42 -4.54 23.38 11.68
C SER A 42 -3.72 24.65 11.85
N LYS A 43 -3.95 25.67 11.00
CA LYS A 43 -3.17 26.91 10.99
C LYS A 43 -3.74 28.02 11.88
N SER A 44 -4.77 27.77 12.69
CA SER A 44 -5.44 28.82 13.45
C SER A 44 -5.93 28.36 14.82
N PRO A 45 -5.25 28.77 15.91
CA PRO A 45 -5.67 28.47 17.27
C PRO A 45 -7.09 28.94 17.57
N LYS A 46 -7.50 30.10 17.03
CA LYS A 46 -8.87 30.62 17.14
C LYS A 46 -9.91 29.66 16.54
N ARG A 47 -9.69 29.17 15.32
CA ARG A 47 -10.57 28.18 14.66
C ARG A 47 -10.64 26.87 15.43
N ILE A 48 -9.52 26.42 16.00
CA ILE A 48 -9.48 25.20 16.84
C ILE A 48 -10.27 25.42 18.14
N LYS A 49 -10.14 26.58 18.78
CA LYS A 49 -10.90 26.92 19.99
C LYS A 49 -12.40 26.98 19.70
N GLU A 50 -12.79 27.62 18.61
CA GLU A 50 -14.19 27.67 18.16
C GLU A 50 -14.72 26.28 17.81
N PHE A 51 -13.93 25.47 17.10
CA PHE A 51 -14.27 24.07 16.81
C PHE A 51 -14.52 23.25 18.08
N LYS A 52 -13.62 23.33 19.08
CA LYS A 52 -13.81 22.62 20.35
C LYS A 52 -15.06 23.08 21.10
N CYS A 53 -15.21 24.40 21.28
CA CYS A 53 -16.39 24.99 21.93
C CYS A 53 -17.70 24.61 21.21
N PHE A 54 -17.68 24.58 19.88
CA PHE A 54 -18.84 24.18 19.10
C PHE A 54 -19.12 22.67 19.19
N SER A 55 -18.07 21.85 19.32
CA SER A 55 -18.20 20.39 19.42
C SER A 55 -18.79 19.93 20.75
N ASP A 56 -18.72 20.75 21.80
CA ASP A 56 -19.32 20.45 23.10
C ASP A 56 -20.83 20.14 22.93
N GLY A 57 -21.20 18.91 23.27
CA GLY A 57 -22.56 18.36 23.14
C GLY A 57 -22.91 17.76 21.77
N ILE A 58 -22.02 17.81 20.78
CA ILE A 58 -22.24 17.25 19.42
C ILE A 58 -21.28 16.11 19.11
N SER A 59 -20.00 16.31 19.40
CA SER A 59 -18.92 15.37 19.09
C SER A 59 -17.80 15.47 20.13
N LYS A 60 -16.70 14.75 19.93
CA LYS A 60 -15.58 14.73 20.90
C LYS A 60 -14.63 15.92 20.73
N GLY A 61 -14.81 16.77 19.71
CA GLY A 61 -13.95 17.94 19.45
C GLY A 61 -12.51 17.55 19.15
N ARG A 62 -12.30 16.36 18.58
CA ARG A 62 -10.95 15.82 18.35
C ARG A 62 -10.28 16.55 17.19
N LYS A 63 -8.97 16.80 17.31
CA LYS A 63 -8.19 17.40 16.22
C LYS A 63 -8.32 16.55 14.95
N LEU A 64 -8.53 17.23 13.82
CA LEU A 64 -8.49 16.61 12.49
C LEU A 64 -7.08 16.07 12.20
N LYS A 65 -7.01 14.91 11.56
CA LYS A 65 -5.74 14.29 11.16
C LYS A 65 -5.32 14.81 9.79
N LYS A 66 -4.02 15.02 9.61
CA LYS A 66 -3.45 15.37 8.30
C LYS A 66 -3.46 14.13 7.42
N ASN A 67 -3.80 14.26 6.13
CA ASN A 67 -3.45 13.23 5.17
C ASN A 67 -1.94 13.21 4.98
N ILE A 68 -1.34 12.02 5.02
CA ILE A 68 0.08 11.86 4.73
C ILE A 68 0.14 11.40 3.28
N ASP A 69 0.36 12.34 2.34
CA ASP A 69 0.24 12.19 0.88
C ASP A 69 1.05 11.02 0.24
N THR A 70 1.71 10.19 1.04
CA THR A 70 2.44 9.01 0.59
C THR A 70 1.56 7.88 0.04
N ARG A 71 0.33 7.66 0.57
CA ARG A 71 -0.46 6.47 0.19
C ARG A 71 -1.96 6.69 0.34
N TRP A 72 -2.77 6.16 -0.57
CA TRP A 72 -4.23 6.25 -0.46
C TRP A 72 -4.77 5.67 0.87
N ILE A 73 -4.14 4.62 1.41
CA ILE A 73 -4.51 4.03 2.70
C ILE A 73 -4.37 5.00 3.88
N SER A 74 -3.49 6.00 3.80
CA SER A 74 -3.33 6.97 4.89
C SER A 74 -4.56 7.86 5.06
N LEU A 75 -5.50 7.84 4.10
CA LEU A 75 -6.77 8.52 4.22
C LEU A 75 -7.69 7.91 5.27
N ILE A 76 -7.53 6.64 5.66
CA ILE A 76 -8.46 5.98 6.60
C ILE A 76 -8.64 6.80 7.89
N GLY A 77 -7.54 7.15 8.57
CA GLY A 77 -7.60 7.89 9.83
C GLY A 77 -8.18 9.31 9.67
N PRO A 78 -7.74 10.11 8.69
CA PRO A 78 -8.33 11.40 8.35
C PRO A 78 -9.81 11.36 7.96
N VAL A 79 -10.24 10.38 7.15
CA VAL A 79 -11.63 10.19 6.73
C VAL A 79 -12.50 9.84 7.93
N GLU A 80 -12.10 8.84 8.73
CA GLU A 80 -12.80 8.47 9.98
C GLU A 80 -12.91 9.69 10.90
N ARG A 81 -11.81 10.43 11.09
CA ARG A 81 -11.82 11.61 11.95
C ARG A 81 -12.71 12.73 11.41
N LEU A 82 -12.72 12.96 10.10
CA LEU A 82 -13.60 13.95 9.50
C LEU A 82 -15.07 13.54 9.64
N PHE A 83 -15.38 12.26 9.45
CA PHE A 83 -16.74 11.74 9.62
C PHE A 83 -17.23 11.86 11.06
N GLU A 84 -16.42 11.44 12.04
CA GLU A 84 -16.71 11.55 13.48
C GLU A 84 -17.01 12.99 13.93
N GLU A 85 -16.36 13.97 13.31
CA GLU A 85 -16.45 15.39 13.69
C GLU A 85 -17.27 16.20 12.67
N TYR A 86 -17.94 15.56 11.72
CA TYR A 86 -18.49 16.22 10.53
C TYR A 86 -19.52 17.30 10.87
N LYS A 87 -20.49 16.98 11.75
CA LYS A 87 -21.53 17.93 12.21
C LYS A 87 -20.90 19.18 12.86
N SER A 88 -19.87 18.99 13.67
CA SER A 88 -19.16 20.09 14.33
C SER A 88 -18.35 20.91 13.34
N VAL A 89 -17.66 20.25 12.40
CA VAL A 89 -16.88 20.90 11.33
C VAL A 89 -17.79 21.75 10.44
N ILE A 90 -18.88 21.19 9.89
CA ILE A 90 -19.78 21.93 9.02
C ILE A 90 -20.50 23.06 9.75
N GLY A 91 -20.86 22.88 11.02
CA GLY A 91 -21.49 23.91 11.85
C GLY A 91 -20.59 25.13 12.07
N VAL A 92 -19.32 24.92 12.46
CA VAL A 92 -18.36 26.02 12.61
C VAL A 92 -18.06 26.68 11.27
N VAL A 93 -17.80 25.90 10.22
CA VAL A 93 -17.50 26.44 8.90
C VAL A 93 -18.68 27.26 8.37
N ASN A 94 -19.93 26.84 8.61
CA ASN A 94 -21.13 27.60 8.29
C ASN A 94 -21.17 28.94 9.04
N ILE A 95 -20.96 28.96 10.36
CA ILE A 95 -20.91 30.20 11.16
C ILE A 95 -19.85 31.16 10.62
N MET A 96 -18.65 30.65 10.35
CA MET A 96 -17.55 31.47 9.84
C MET A 96 -17.82 31.97 8.42
N SER A 97 -18.51 31.20 7.58
CA SER A 97 -18.88 31.62 6.22
C SER A 97 -19.88 32.78 6.19
N LEU A 98 -20.64 32.98 7.27
CA LEU A 98 -21.58 34.09 7.44
C LEU A 98 -20.92 35.35 8.02
N SER A 99 -19.72 35.22 8.61
CA SER A 99 -18.97 36.35 9.17
C SER A 99 -18.38 37.28 8.08
N LYS A 100 -18.12 38.53 8.43
CA LYS A 100 -17.45 39.51 7.54
C LYS A 100 -15.92 39.29 7.55
N GLY A 101 -15.25 39.42 6.39
CA GLY A 101 -13.78 39.44 6.27
C GLY A 101 -13.17 38.37 5.35
N ILE A 102 -11.83 38.37 5.22
CA ILE A 102 -11.07 37.50 4.30
C ILE A 102 -11.27 36.00 4.58
N GLN A 103 -11.51 35.63 5.84
CA GLN A 103 -11.78 34.23 6.21
C GLN A 103 -13.09 33.69 5.61
N LYS A 104 -14.01 34.58 5.20
CA LYS A 104 -15.25 34.23 4.53
C LYS A 104 -15.01 33.42 3.26
N GLY A 105 -14.00 33.77 2.46
CA GLY A 105 -13.70 33.07 1.20
C GLY A 105 -13.35 31.61 1.43
N LYS A 106 -12.37 31.33 2.31
CA LYS A 106 -11.93 29.97 2.62
C LYS A 106 -13.01 29.14 3.33
N ALA A 107 -13.72 29.75 4.28
CA ALA A 107 -14.83 29.09 4.97
C ALA A 107 -15.98 28.77 4.00
N HIS A 108 -16.30 29.68 3.07
CA HIS A 108 -17.31 29.44 2.06
C HIS A 108 -16.91 28.30 1.12
N THR A 109 -15.68 28.29 0.59
CA THR A 109 -15.21 27.18 -0.26
C THR A 109 -15.27 25.84 0.47
N LEU A 110 -14.83 25.77 1.73
CA LEU A 110 -14.90 24.53 2.50
C LEU A 110 -16.35 24.13 2.81
N LEU A 111 -17.23 25.09 3.13
CA LEU A 111 -18.67 24.83 3.32
C LEU A 111 -19.27 24.19 2.09
N GLN A 112 -18.93 24.69 0.91
CA GLN A 112 -19.44 24.16 -0.35
C GLN A 112 -19.03 22.71 -0.58
N MET A 113 -17.81 22.31 -0.17
CA MET A 113 -17.35 20.93 -0.25
C MET A 113 -18.05 20.05 0.79
N LEU A 114 -18.20 20.54 2.03
CA LEU A 114 -18.92 19.84 3.11
C LEU A 114 -20.43 19.73 2.86
N SER A 115 -21.00 20.60 2.03
CA SER A 115 -22.41 20.56 1.66
C SER A 115 -22.68 19.74 0.39
N ASP A 116 -21.66 19.15 -0.23
CA ASP A 116 -21.83 18.28 -1.40
C ASP A 116 -22.21 16.85 -0.97
N VAL A 117 -23.48 16.49 -1.16
CA VAL A 117 -24.04 15.20 -0.70
C VAL A 117 -23.31 14.01 -1.33
N GLU A 118 -22.93 14.14 -2.60
CA GLU A 118 -22.22 13.08 -3.33
C GLU A 118 -20.88 12.77 -2.64
N THR A 119 -20.09 13.80 -2.36
CA THR A 119 -18.80 13.65 -1.65
C THR A 119 -18.99 13.07 -0.25
N LEU A 120 -20.04 13.46 0.49
CA LEU A 120 -20.35 12.90 1.81
C LEU A 120 -20.73 11.41 1.74
N LEU A 121 -21.52 11.00 0.75
CA LEU A 121 -21.87 9.59 0.54
C LEU A 121 -20.63 8.76 0.19
N TYR A 122 -19.74 9.26 -0.68
CA TYR A 122 -18.45 8.60 -0.95
C TYR A 122 -17.56 8.52 0.30
N LEU A 123 -17.53 9.58 1.13
CA LEU A 123 -16.77 9.59 2.39
C LEU A 123 -17.16 8.42 3.29
N GLY A 124 -18.47 8.20 3.50
CA GLY A 124 -18.97 7.08 4.31
C GLY A 124 -18.84 5.73 3.61
N GLY A 125 -19.18 5.65 2.33
CA GLY A 125 -19.20 4.40 1.57
C GLY A 125 -17.82 3.83 1.21
N MET A 126 -16.76 4.63 1.26
CA MET A 126 -15.39 4.18 1.00
C MET A 126 -14.68 3.60 2.24
N LEU A 127 -15.19 3.84 3.45
CA LEU A 127 -14.54 3.39 4.69
C LEU A 127 -14.33 1.87 4.77
N PRO A 128 -15.31 1.01 4.45
CA PRO A 128 -15.11 -0.44 4.44
C PRO A 128 -14.00 -0.88 3.50
N LEU A 129 -13.96 -0.31 2.28
CA LEU A 129 -12.89 -0.55 1.32
C LEU A 129 -11.52 -0.16 1.88
N LEU A 130 -11.39 1.02 2.50
CA LEU A 130 -10.14 1.46 3.11
C LEU A 130 -9.73 0.56 4.29
N ARG A 131 -10.68 0.06 5.08
CA ARG A 131 -10.42 -0.88 6.19
C ARG A 131 -9.86 -2.20 5.70
N GLU A 132 -10.47 -2.81 4.68
CA GLU A 132 -10.00 -4.07 4.10
C GLU A 132 -8.61 -3.93 3.46
N MET A 133 -8.36 -2.81 2.77
CA MET A 133 -7.02 -2.53 2.25
C MET A 133 -5.99 -2.34 3.36
N ASN A 134 -6.36 -1.71 4.47
CA ASN A 134 -5.45 -1.48 5.60
C ASN A 134 -5.10 -2.81 6.26
N ASN A 135 -6.05 -3.73 6.34
CA ASN A 135 -5.82 -5.09 6.82
C ASN A 135 -4.82 -5.83 5.91
N LEU A 136 -5.03 -5.80 4.59
CA LEU A 136 -4.09 -6.41 3.63
C LEU A 136 -2.68 -5.81 3.75
N ILE A 137 -2.57 -4.49 3.89
CA ILE A 137 -1.29 -3.79 4.03
C ILE A 137 -0.61 -4.14 5.35
N LYS A 138 -1.34 -4.25 6.46
CA LYS A 138 -0.76 -4.69 7.74
C LYS A 138 -0.21 -6.11 7.65
N VAL A 139 -0.93 -6.96 6.94
CA VAL A 139 -0.55 -8.35 6.68
C VAL A 139 0.71 -8.39 5.79
N SER A 140 0.77 -7.64 4.70
CA SER A 140 1.99 -7.52 3.86
C SER A 140 3.17 -6.85 4.58
N GLN A 141 2.88 -6.10 5.64
CA GLN A 141 3.85 -5.54 6.58
C GLN A 141 4.23 -6.53 7.69
N SER A 142 3.66 -7.72 7.83
CA SER A 142 4.25 -8.63 8.81
C SER A 142 5.63 -9.05 8.30
N ARG A 143 6.67 -8.92 9.15
CA ARG A 143 8.03 -9.45 8.84
C ARG A 143 8.02 -10.97 8.73
N ASP A 144 6.98 -11.55 9.30
CA ASP A 144 6.84 -12.95 9.55
C ASP A 144 5.86 -13.59 8.57
N ILE A 145 5.36 -12.80 7.61
CA ILE A 145 4.36 -13.29 6.67
C ILE A 145 4.96 -14.24 5.67
N TYR A 146 4.34 -15.41 5.61
CA TYR A 146 4.64 -16.38 4.58
C TYR A 146 3.95 -16.01 3.25
N VAL A 147 4.60 -16.33 2.12
CA VAL A 147 4.08 -16.10 0.76
C VAL A 147 2.62 -16.58 0.62
N MET A 148 2.30 -17.74 1.19
CA MET A 148 0.93 -18.27 1.15
C MET A 148 -0.03 -17.51 2.02
N GLU A 149 0.37 -17.13 3.22
CA GLU A 149 -0.47 -16.34 4.10
C GLU A 149 -0.81 -15.00 3.44
N TYR A 150 0.15 -14.41 2.73
CA TYR A 150 -0.12 -13.23 1.92
C TYR A 150 -1.04 -13.52 0.73
N ALA A 151 -0.83 -14.62 0.01
CA ALA A 151 -1.68 -15.02 -1.11
C ALA A 151 -3.14 -15.26 -0.67
N VAL A 152 -3.32 -15.93 0.47
CA VAL A 152 -4.61 -16.16 1.13
C VAL A 152 -5.21 -14.84 1.59
N ALA A 153 -4.46 -14.00 2.29
CA ALA A 153 -4.94 -12.69 2.73
C ALA A 153 -5.41 -11.83 1.56
N ARG A 154 -4.65 -11.80 0.46
CA ARG A 154 -5.03 -11.13 -0.78
C ARG A 154 -6.34 -11.68 -1.34
N LYS A 155 -6.45 -13.01 -1.49
CA LYS A 155 -7.66 -13.67 -1.99
C LYS A 155 -8.87 -13.33 -1.11
N MET A 156 -8.71 -13.41 0.20
CA MET A 156 -9.74 -13.08 1.17
C MET A 156 -10.13 -11.60 1.11
N THR A 157 -9.16 -10.68 0.98
CA THR A 157 -9.45 -9.25 0.79
C THR A 157 -10.27 -9.01 -0.48
N CYS A 158 -9.89 -9.60 -1.62
CA CYS A 158 -10.69 -9.45 -2.85
C CYS A 158 -12.10 -10.02 -2.69
N MET A 159 -12.24 -11.21 -2.09
CA MET A 159 -13.55 -11.82 -1.84
C MET A 159 -14.41 -10.95 -0.91
N ARG A 160 -13.84 -10.43 0.19
CA ARG A 160 -14.57 -9.56 1.12
C ARG A 160 -15.00 -8.26 0.48
N LEU A 161 -14.12 -7.64 -0.32
CA LEU A 161 -14.48 -6.46 -1.11
C LEU A 161 -15.60 -6.76 -2.12
N GLU A 162 -15.57 -7.92 -2.76
CA GLU A 162 -16.63 -8.33 -3.69
C GLU A 162 -17.96 -8.54 -2.97
N THR A 163 -17.96 -9.25 -1.85
CA THR A 163 -19.13 -9.43 -0.98
C THR A 163 -19.70 -8.10 -0.51
N LEU A 164 -18.85 -7.17 -0.03
CA LEU A 164 -19.31 -5.89 0.50
C LEU A 164 -19.96 -4.99 -0.56
N TYR A 165 -19.47 -4.99 -1.80
CA TYR A 165 -19.89 -4.00 -2.80
C TYR A 165 -20.78 -4.56 -3.91
N PHE A 166 -20.68 -5.84 -4.26
CA PHE A 166 -21.41 -6.44 -5.39
C PHE A 166 -22.63 -7.24 -4.98
N GLU A 167 -22.65 -7.83 -3.78
CA GLU A 167 -23.85 -8.50 -3.29
C GLU A 167 -24.96 -7.48 -3.01
N THR A 168 -26.21 -7.88 -3.27
CA THR A 168 -27.39 -6.99 -3.14
C THR A 168 -27.50 -6.41 -1.73
N SER A 169 -27.16 -7.19 -0.70
CA SER A 169 -27.20 -6.82 0.72
C SER A 169 -25.87 -6.32 1.28
N GLY A 170 -24.81 -6.18 0.46
CA GLY A 170 -23.48 -5.85 0.96
C GLY A 170 -23.42 -4.49 1.68
N PHE A 171 -24.16 -3.50 1.17
CA PHE A 171 -24.30 -2.16 1.75
C PHE A 171 -25.13 -2.12 3.04
N ASP A 172 -25.85 -3.19 3.35
CA ASP A 172 -26.66 -3.32 4.57
C ASP A 172 -25.89 -4.05 5.68
N SER A 173 -24.61 -4.39 5.45
CA SER A 173 -23.76 -5.02 6.45
C SER A 173 -23.29 -4.03 7.52
N GLN A 174 -22.95 -4.55 8.70
CA GLN A 174 -22.42 -3.76 9.82
C GLN A 174 -21.07 -3.09 9.53
N GLU A 175 -20.39 -3.45 8.43
CA GLU A 175 -19.18 -2.73 8.02
C GLU A 175 -19.52 -1.31 7.50
N PHE A 176 -20.75 -1.10 7.02
CA PHE A 176 -21.24 0.16 6.46
C PHE A 176 -21.96 1.06 7.48
N ILE A 177 -21.61 1.01 8.77
CA ILE A 177 -22.25 1.85 9.82
C ILE A 177 -22.28 3.33 9.44
N GLU A 178 -21.17 3.88 8.94
CA GLU A 178 -21.12 5.28 8.51
C GLU A 178 -22.07 5.56 7.34
N TRP A 179 -22.13 4.66 6.37
CA TRP A 179 -23.04 4.77 5.23
C TRP A 179 -24.50 4.65 5.65
N GLU A 180 -24.83 3.69 6.49
CA GLU A 180 -26.17 3.48 7.05
C GLU A 180 -26.68 4.76 7.73
N SER A 181 -25.82 5.39 8.56
CA SER A 181 -26.16 6.64 9.24
C SER A 181 -26.49 7.81 8.29
N LEU A 182 -25.96 7.79 7.05
CA LEU A 182 -26.23 8.79 6.03
C LEU A 182 -27.53 8.50 5.26
N ILE A 183 -27.83 7.23 4.99
CA ILE A 183 -28.98 6.86 4.15
C ILE A 183 -30.30 6.74 4.93
N GLN A 184 -30.25 6.55 6.25
CA GLN A 184 -31.41 6.53 7.14
C GLN A 184 -31.95 7.95 7.39
N VAL A 185 -32.46 8.59 6.35
CA VAL A 185 -32.96 9.97 6.41
C VAL A 185 -34.35 10.03 7.02
N GLY A 186 -34.54 10.89 8.02
CA GLY A 186 -35.87 11.18 8.59
C GLY A 186 -36.23 10.38 9.84
N VAL A 187 -35.33 9.54 10.34
CA VAL A 187 -35.43 8.96 11.70
C VAL A 187 -35.05 10.03 12.73
N GLU A 188 -35.62 9.98 13.93
CA GLU A 188 -35.16 10.77 15.07
C GLU A 188 -33.65 10.52 15.26
N ASP A 189 -32.86 11.58 15.44
CA ASP A 189 -31.38 11.57 15.50
C ASP A 189 -30.62 11.21 14.20
N SER A 190 -31.30 11.03 13.07
CA SER A 190 -30.64 10.80 11.78
C SER A 190 -29.60 11.88 11.43
N PHE A 191 -28.52 11.46 10.75
CA PHE A 191 -27.45 12.37 10.36
C PHE A 191 -27.96 13.42 9.37
N LEU A 192 -28.83 12.99 8.44
CA LEU A 192 -29.48 13.81 7.42
C LEU A 192 -30.99 13.83 7.64
N GLN A 193 -31.61 14.99 7.42
CA GLN A 193 -33.06 15.15 7.54
C GLN A 193 -33.61 16.07 6.45
N TYR A 194 -34.88 15.90 6.08
CA TYR A 194 -35.58 16.84 5.20
C TYR A 194 -36.19 17.97 6.03
N ASN A 195 -35.99 19.21 5.60
CA ASN A 195 -36.69 20.35 6.20
C ASN A 195 -38.15 20.43 5.71
N LYS A 196 -38.91 21.40 6.25
CA LYS A 196 -40.31 21.66 5.86
C LYS A 196 -40.53 21.94 4.37
N LYS A 197 -39.47 22.28 3.61
CA LYS A 197 -39.52 22.52 2.16
C LYS A 197 -39.16 21.28 1.34
N GLY A 198 -38.94 20.13 1.98
CA GLY A 198 -38.53 18.89 1.34
C GLY A 198 -37.06 18.88 0.89
N TRP A 199 -36.23 19.79 1.40
CA TRP A 199 -34.80 19.84 1.09
C TRP A 199 -33.98 19.09 2.13
N LEU A 200 -33.02 18.30 1.67
CA LEU A 200 -32.06 17.58 2.49
C LEU A 200 -31.11 18.56 3.19
N CYS A 201 -30.98 18.42 4.49
CA CYS A 201 -30.21 19.30 5.36
C CYS A 201 -29.43 18.49 6.41
N ILE A 202 -28.38 19.11 6.95
CA ILE A 202 -27.79 18.74 8.23
C ILE A 202 -28.30 19.73 9.28
N PHE A 203 -28.78 19.20 10.40
CA PHE A 203 -29.27 19.99 11.54
C PHE A 203 -28.19 20.04 12.62
N VAL A 204 -27.79 21.26 13.01
CA VAL A 204 -26.72 21.47 14.00
C VAL A 204 -27.04 22.68 14.86
N LYS A 205 -27.25 22.50 16.18
CA LYS A 205 -27.57 23.58 17.14
C LYS A 205 -28.61 24.56 16.58
N ASP A 206 -29.78 24.03 16.24
CA ASP A 206 -30.95 24.74 15.68
C ASP A 206 -30.76 25.33 14.28
N LYS A 207 -29.61 25.13 13.64
CA LYS A 207 -29.35 25.59 12.27
C LYS A 207 -29.61 24.48 11.27
N GLN A 208 -30.27 24.85 10.17
CA GLN A 208 -30.48 24.00 9.00
C GLN A 208 -29.44 24.36 7.94
N ILE A 209 -28.54 23.43 7.64
CA ILE A 209 -27.54 23.60 6.59
C ILE A 209 -28.00 22.80 5.36
N PRO A 210 -28.50 23.46 4.31
CA PRO A 210 -28.97 22.76 3.12
C PRO A 210 -27.81 22.06 2.40
N LEU A 211 -28.08 20.88 1.87
CA LEU A 211 -27.12 20.14 1.07
C LEU A 211 -27.42 20.25 -0.42
N TYR A 212 -26.37 20.07 -1.21
CA TYR A 212 -26.35 20.30 -2.64
C TYR A 212 -25.65 19.15 -3.36
N VAL A 213 -25.92 19.03 -4.67
CA VAL A 213 -25.04 18.31 -5.58
C VAL A 213 -24.37 19.33 -6.49
N SER A 214 -23.05 19.22 -6.61
CA SER A 214 -22.23 20.06 -7.47
C SER A 214 -21.93 19.36 -8.80
N ARG A 215 -22.38 19.93 -9.91
CA ARG A 215 -22.03 19.47 -11.27
C ARG A 215 -21.30 20.59 -12.01
N LYS A 216 -20.18 20.25 -12.67
CA LYS A 216 -19.51 21.16 -13.60
C LYS A 216 -20.17 21.03 -14.97
N SER A 217 -20.72 22.11 -15.50
CA SER A 217 -21.23 22.19 -16.87
C SER A 217 -20.63 23.42 -17.54
N GLN A 218 -19.95 23.24 -18.67
CA GLN A 218 -19.31 24.34 -19.42
C GLN A 218 -18.38 25.23 -18.56
N GLY A 219 -17.63 24.63 -17.64
CA GLY A 219 -16.74 25.35 -16.73
C GLY A 219 -17.43 26.04 -15.54
N VAL A 220 -18.77 26.08 -15.50
CA VAL A 220 -19.54 26.65 -14.39
C VAL A 220 -19.96 25.54 -13.42
N CYS A 221 -19.75 25.77 -12.12
CA CYS A 221 -20.23 24.87 -11.06
C CYS A 221 -21.69 25.18 -10.73
N ILE A 222 -22.61 24.33 -11.18
CA ILE A 222 -24.03 24.43 -10.86
C ILE A 222 -24.31 23.64 -9.58
N ARG A 223 -25.04 24.25 -8.64
CA ARG A 223 -25.48 23.60 -7.41
C ARG A 223 -26.99 23.47 -7.34
N LYS A 224 -27.45 22.23 -7.20
CA LYS A 224 -28.87 21.92 -7.04
C LYS A 224 -29.12 21.41 -5.62
N LYS A 225 -30.12 21.97 -4.93
CA LYS A 225 -30.59 21.44 -3.65
C LYS A 225 -31.14 20.03 -3.85
N VAL A 226 -30.91 19.17 -2.87
CA VAL A 226 -31.32 17.77 -2.94
C VAL A 226 -32.69 17.59 -2.28
N ASN A 227 -33.62 16.96 -2.99
CA ASN A 227 -34.91 16.54 -2.46
C ASN A 227 -34.93 15.01 -2.32
N GLN A 228 -36.02 14.45 -1.80
CA GLN A 228 -36.11 13.02 -1.51
C GLN A 228 -35.89 12.14 -2.75
N THR A 229 -36.59 12.43 -3.85
CA THR A 229 -36.44 11.66 -5.10
C THR A 229 -35.01 11.73 -5.64
N PHE A 230 -34.41 12.91 -5.64
CA PHE A 230 -33.05 13.09 -6.15
C PHE A 230 -32.00 12.48 -5.23
N PHE A 231 -32.25 12.43 -3.91
CA PHE A 231 -31.37 11.76 -2.96
C PHE A 231 -31.32 10.25 -3.23
N ALA A 232 -32.45 9.60 -3.48
CA ALA A 232 -32.49 8.17 -3.83
C ALA A 232 -31.67 7.87 -5.10
N ILE A 233 -31.85 8.67 -6.16
CA ILE A 233 -31.05 8.56 -7.40
C ILE A 233 -29.55 8.73 -7.12
N LEU A 234 -29.21 9.68 -6.24
CA LEU A 234 -27.82 9.92 -5.87
C LEU A 234 -27.22 8.75 -5.09
N VAL A 235 -27.96 8.16 -4.15
CA VAL A 235 -27.52 6.97 -3.40
C VAL A 235 -27.21 5.82 -4.36
N ASP A 236 -28.08 5.53 -5.32
CA ASP A 236 -27.84 4.48 -6.32
C ASP A 236 -26.64 4.79 -7.21
N SER A 237 -26.52 6.05 -7.66
CA SER A 237 -25.36 6.50 -8.45
C SER A 237 -24.05 6.35 -7.69
N VAL A 238 -24.02 6.67 -6.39
CA VAL A 238 -22.82 6.52 -5.55
C VAL A 238 -22.51 5.05 -5.31
N LYS A 239 -23.52 4.19 -5.07
CA LYS A 239 -23.33 2.73 -4.98
C LYS A 239 -22.67 2.17 -6.24
N GLN A 240 -23.13 2.57 -7.42
CA GLN A 240 -22.52 2.17 -8.69
C GLN A 240 -21.08 2.65 -8.82
N GLY A 241 -20.79 3.90 -8.45
CA GLY A 241 -19.42 4.42 -8.46
C GLY A 241 -18.49 3.68 -7.49
N LEU A 242 -18.97 3.35 -6.28
CA LEU A 242 -18.23 2.55 -5.30
C LEU A 242 -17.95 1.12 -5.81
N ARG A 243 -18.93 0.49 -6.47
CA ARG A 243 -18.73 -0.81 -7.16
C ARG A 243 -17.64 -0.73 -8.22
N SER A 244 -17.63 0.34 -9.02
CA SER A 244 -16.60 0.55 -10.05
C SER A 244 -15.20 0.72 -9.45
N ILE A 245 -15.08 1.52 -8.38
CA ILE A 245 -13.82 1.70 -7.64
C ILE A 245 -13.36 0.36 -7.05
N CYS A 246 -14.27 -0.38 -6.41
CA CYS A 246 -14.00 -1.70 -5.85
C CYS A 246 -13.52 -2.69 -6.93
N ASN A 247 -14.20 -2.75 -8.08
CA ASN A 247 -13.81 -3.60 -9.20
C ASN A 247 -12.38 -3.32 -9.66
N LYS A 248 -12.05 -2.05 -9.88
CA LYS A 248 -10.71 -1.66 -10.32
C LYS A 248 -9.66 -2.01 -9.29
N LEU A 249 -9.95 -1.76 -8.02
CA LEU A 249 -9.06 -2.10 -6.92
C LEU A 249 -8.79 -3.62 -6.86
N THR A 250 -9.83 -4.46 -6.94
CA THR A 250 -9.66 -5.91 -6.91
C THR A 250 -8.94 -6.44 -8.15
N CYS A 251 -9.16 -5.85 -9.33
CA CYS A 251 -8.38 -6.12 -10.54
C CYS A 251 -6.89 -5.77 -10.34
N GLU A 252 -6.58 -4.56 -9.87
CA GLU A 252 -5.19 -4.13 -9.63
C GLU A 252 -4.48 -5.02 -8.59
N ILE A 253 -5.18 -5.44 -7.54
CA ILE A 253 -4.65 -6.39 -6.54
C ILE A 253 -4.37 -7.76 -7.17
N ARG A 254 -5.20 -8.21 -8.11
CA ARG A 254 -5.01 -9.49 -8.81
C ARG A 254 -3.87 -9.42 -9.83
N GLU A 255 -3.70 -8.29 -10.52
CA GLU A 255 -2.74 -8.12 -11.60
C GLU A 255 -1.32 -7.79 -11.11
N ARG A 256 -1.17 -6.90 -10.11
CA ARG A 256 0.16 -6.44 -9.66
C ARG A 256 0.95 -7.47 -8.89
N PHE A 257 0.28 -8.48 -8.35
CA PHE A 257 0.91 -9.51 -7.53
C PHE A 257 0.92 -10.83 -8.29
N PRO A 258 1.92 -11.70 -8.07
CA PRO A 258 1.98 -12.99 -8.75
C PRO A 258 0.66 -13.77 -8.57
N ARG A 259 0.30 -14.54 -9.60
CA ARG A 259 -0.94 -15.31 -9.62
C ARG A 259 -1.06 -16.19 -8.37
N TYR A 260 -2.27 -16.32 -7.83
CA TYR A 260 -2.50 -17.07 -6.59
C TYR A 260 -1.96 -18.50 -6.72
N GLU A 261 -2.20 -19.13 -7.86
CA GLU A 261 -1.76 -20.49 -8.19
C GLU A 261 -0.24 -20.59 -8.18
N LEU A 262 0.46 -19.54 -8.60
CA LEU A 262 1.93 -19.52 -8.61
C LEU A 262 2.49 -19.40 -7.19
N LEU A 263 1.94 -18.49 -6.38
CA LEU A 263 2.32 -18.36 -4.96
C LEU A 263 2.01 -19.65 -4.20
N GLU A 264 0.88 -20.29 -4.53
CA GLU A 264 0.48 -21.61 -4.05
C GLU A 264 1.45 -22.70 -4.45
N ALA A 265 1.95 -22.67 -5.67
CA ALA A 265 2.93 -23.61 -6.15
C ALA A 265 4.31 -23.43 -5.51
N MET A 266 4.71 -22.18 -5.25
CA MET A 266 5.93 -21.84 -4.50
C MET A 266 5.91 -22.38 -3.07
N ALA A 267 4.74 -22.72 -2.53
CA ALA A 267 4.64 -23.18 -1.17
C ALA A 267 5.47 -24.44 -0.88
N ILE A 268 5.73 -25.25 -1.91
CA ILE A 268 6.44 -26.53 -1.78
C ILE A 268 7.88 -26.38 -1.27
N VAL A 269 8.49 -25.20 -1.40
CA VAL A 269 9.85 -24.93 -0.88
C VAL A 269 9.87 -24.45 0.57
N HIS A 270 8.70 -24.34 1.21
CA HIS A 270 8.59 -23.90 2.60
C HIS A 270 8.39 -25.08 3.57
N PRO A 271 9.01 -25.07 4.76
CA PRO A 271 8.85 -26.14 5.75
C PRO A 271 7.38 -26.39 6.15
N LEU A 272 6.59 -25.32 6.26
CA LEU A 272 5.19 -25.38 6.68
C LEU A 272 4.31 -26.24 5.75
N TYR A 273 4.59 -26.24 4.45
CA TYR A 273 3.88 -27.09 3.48
C TYR A 273 4.01 -28.56 3.85
N TRP A 274 5.22 -28.99 4.19
CA TRP A 274 5.52 -30.37 4.56
C TRP A 274 4.97 -30.74 5.94
N ASN A 275 4.94 -29.79 6.87
CA ASN A 275 4.32 -30.00 8.19
C ASN A 275 2.80 -30.24 8.11
N HIS A 276 2.09 -29.55 7.21
CA HIS A 276 0.66 -29.77 7.00
C HIS A 276 0.34 -31.06 6.26
N ALA A 277 1.31 -31.59 5.51
CA ALA A 277 1.14 -32.74 4.65
C ALA A 277 1.21 -34.09 5.38
N LYS A 278 0.56 -34.24 6.55
CA LYS A 278 0.63 -35.46 7.36
C LYS A 278 0.15 -36.73 6.63
N ASP A 279 -0.70 -36.59 5.61
CA ASP A 279 -1.10 -37.67 4.71
C ASP A 279 -0.26 -37.66 3.42
N LYS A 280 0.61 -38.67 3.29
CA LYS A 280 1.51 -38.83 2.13
C LYS A 280 0.78 -39.02 0.80
N SER A 281 -0.44 -39.55 0.81
CA SER A 281 -1.18 -39.86 -0.42
C SER A 281 -1.74 -38.60 -1.08
N LEU A 282 -2.40 -37.74 -0.30
CA LEU A 282 -2.93 -36.45 -0.75
C LEU A 282 -1.81 -35.49 -1.18
N LEU A 283 -0.66 -35.56 -0.50
CA LEU A 283 0.53 -34.77 -0.81
C LEU A 283 1.04 -35.02 -2.23
N THR A 284 0.96 -36.27 -2.72
CA THR A 284 1.59 -36.64 -4.00
C THR A 284 0.92 -35.95 -5.19
N ASN A 285 -0.41 -35.83 -5.18
CA ASN A 285 -1.14 -35.20 -6.29
C ASN A 285 -1.04 -33.67 -6.23
N ASP A 286 -1.20 -33.08 -5.05
CA ASP A 286 -1.04 -31.65 -4.84
C ASP A 286 0.38 -31.18 -5.20
N PHE A 287 1.41 -31.88 -4.71
CA PHE A 287 2.81 -31.58 -5.01
C PHE A 287 3.09 -31.63 -6.53
N LYS A 288 2.61 -32.68 -7.23
CA LYS A 288 2.75 -32.78 -8.70
C LYS A 288 2.08 -31.62 -9.43
N SER A 289 0.88 -31.24 -9.01
CA SER A 289 0.16 -30.09 -9.59
C SER A 289 0.96 -28.80 -9.42
N LYS A 290 1.50 -28.55 -8.21
CA LYS A 290 2.32 -27.37 -7.91
C LYS A 290 3.63 -27.35 -8.71
N VAL A 291 4.31 -28.49 -8.85
CA VAL A 291 5.51 -28.62 -9.71
C VAL A 291 5.18 -28.30 -11.17
N GLN A 292 4.01 -28.72 -11.65
CA GLN A 292 3.55 -28.40 -13.00
C GLN A 292 3.31 -26.89 -13.18
N VAL A 293 2.66 -26.22 -12.22
CA VAL A 293 2.48 -24.76 -12.25
C VAL A 293 3.81 -24.01 -12.28
N LEU A 294 4.79 -24.41 -11.46
CA LEU A 294 6.13 -23.81 -11.48
C LEU A 294 6.85 -24.03 -12.81
N SER A 295 6.74 -25.24 -13.37
CA SER A 295 7.31 -25.59 -14.68
C SER A 295 6.70 -24.72 -15.80
N ASP A 296 5.37 -24.57 -15.79
CA ASP A 296 4.65 -23.82 -16.81
C ASP A 296 4.86 -22.31 -16.72
N HIS A 297 5.25 -21.80 -15.55
CA HIS A 297 5.50 -20.38 -15.34
C HIS A 297 6.97 -20.02 -15.57
N PHE A 298 7.89 -20.69 -14.87
CA PHE A 298 9.32 -20.36 -14.90
C PHE A 298 10.14 -21.12 -15.94
N GLY A 299 9.57 -22.17 -16.53
CA GLY A 299 10.24 -22.94 -17.58
C GLY A 299 9.92 -22.49 -19.00
N LYS A 300 9.03 -21.50 -19.17
CA LYS A 300 8.75 -20.91 -20.48
C LYS A 300 9.77 -19.83 -20.80
N ASN A 301 10.23 -19.84 -22.04
CA ASN A 301 11.03 -18.73 -22.57
C ASN A 301 10.15 -17.48 -22.66
N ALA A 302 10.70 -16.33 -22.29
CA ALA A 302 10.07 -15.02 -22.45
C ALA A 302 10.70 -14.28 -23.63
N TYR A 303 9.91 -13.47 -24.33
CA TYR A 303 10.39 -12.65 -25.44
C TYR A 303 10.41 -11.19 -24.99
N LEU A 304 11.58 -10.55 -25.02
CA LEU A 304 11.74 -9.13 -24.72
C LEU A 304 12.29 -8.43 -25.97
N GLY A 305 11.36 -7.93 -26.80
CA GLY A 305 11.69 -7.50 -28.17
C GLY A 305 12.18 -8.69 -28.97
N ASP A 306 13.37 -8.56 -29.56
CA ASP A 306 14.00 -9.62 -30.37
C ASP A 306 14.85 -10.60 -29.53
N ARG A 307 14.95 -10.40 -28.21
CA ARG A 307 15.73 -11.28 -27.33
C ARG A 307 14.85 -12.37 -26.73
N ILE A 308 15.31 -13.61 -26.84
CA ILE A 308 14.74 -14.76 -26.13
C ILE A 308 15.43 -14.85 -24.78
N LEU A 309 14.65 -14.69 -23.71
CA LEU A 309 15.08 -14.97 -22.34
C LEU A 309 14.72 -16.43 -22.05
N GLU A 310 15.72 -17.27 -21.83
CA GLU A 310 15.50 -18.65 -21.45
C GLU A 310 14.74 -18.75 -20.13
N GLY A 311 13.90 -19.78 -20.00
CA GLY A 311 13.23 -20.09 -18.74
C GLY A 311 14.24 -20.23 -17.61
N ILE A 312 13.93 -19.65 -16.45
CA ILE A 312 14.78 -19.69 -15.26
C ILE A 312 14.98 -21.13 -14.77
N ILE A 313 13.94 -21.96 -14.94
CA ILE A 313 13.90 -23.35 -14.48
C ILE A 313 13.86 -24.29 -15.68
N ASN A 314 14.55 -25.42 -15.60
CA ASN A 314 14.41 -26.51 -16.57
C ASN A 314 13.26 -27.46 -16.14
N PRO A 315 12.12 -27.51 -16.87
CA PRO A 315 10.96 -28.32 -16.48
C PRO A 315 11.25 -29.81 -16.33
N ASN A 316 12.12 -30.35 -17.18
CA ASN A 316 12.44 -31.78 -17.18
C ASN A 316 13.28 -32.15 -15.97
N LEU A 317 14.26 -31.31 -15.62
CA LEU A 317 15.05 -31.50 -14.42
C LEU A 317 14.22 -31.30 -13.16
N LEU A 318 13.36 -30.27 -13.09
CA LEU A 318 12.49 -30.03 -11.92
C LEU A 318 11.61 -31.26 -11.62
N LYS A 319 11.02 -31.87 -12.66
CA LYS A 319 10.24 -33.11 -12.55
C LYS A 319 11.08 -34.32 -12.13
N LYS A 320 12.27 -34.49 -12.71
CA LYS A 320 13.19 -35.58 -12.36
C LYS A 320 13.66 -35.50 -10.91
N GLN A 321 13.90 -34.28 -10.41
CA GLN A 321 14.39 -34.02 -9.05
C GLN A 321 13.29 -34.09 -7.98
N SER A 322 12.01 -34.12 -8.37
CA SER A 322 10.84 -34.13 -7.46
C SER A 322 10.89 -35.19 -6.38
N GLY A 323 11.33 -36.42 -6.69
CA GLY A 323 11.37 -37.52 -5.73
C GLY A 323 12.38 -37.27 -4.60
N ILE A 324 13.62 -36.94 -4.97
CA ILE A 324 14.70 -36.64 -4.01
C ILE A 324 14.35 -35.39 -3.20
N PHE A 325 13.83 -34.35 -3.84
CA PHE A 325 13.40 -33.13 -3.17
C PHE A 325 12.32 -33.42 -2.12
N GLY A 326 11.26 -34.13 -2.49
CA GLY A 326 10.16 -34.44 -1.57
C GLY A 326 10.60 -35.28 -0.37
N GLN A 327 11.45 -36.28 -0.59
CA GLN A 327 12.03 -37.06 0.50
C GLN A 327 12.91 -36.20 1.40
N THR A 328 13.78 -35.37 0.83
CA THR A 328 14.68 -34.49 1.59
C THR A 328 13.89 -33.50 2.45
N MET A 329 12.87 -32.86 1.90
CA MET A 329 12.03 -31.94 2.65
C MET A 329 11.28 -32.64 3.78
N TRP A 330 10.78 -33.87 3.53
CA TRP A 330 10.12 -34.68 4.55
C TRP A 330 11.04 -35.07 5.71
N GLU A 331 12.30 -35.38 5.44
CA GLU A 331 13.27 -35.75 6.49
C GLU A 331 13.81 -34.53 7.24
N GLN A 332 13.79 -33.35 6.62
CA GLN A 332 14.45 -32.15 7.16
C GLN A 332 13.49 -31.08 7.70
N PHE A 333 12.17 -31.16 7.49
CA PHE A 333 11.26 -30.09 7.92
C PHE A 333 11.24 -29.91 9.46
N ASP A 334 11.36 -31.00 10.22
CA ASP A 334 11.41 -30.98 11.71
C ASP A 334 12.65 -30.27 12.27
N PHE A 335 13.68 -30.04 11.45
CA PHE A 335 14.84 -29.24 11.85
C PHE A 335 14.43 -27.82 12.25
N VAL A 336 13.38 -27.29 11.62
CA VAL A 336 12.83 -25.99 11.98
C VAL A 336 11.76 -26.21 13.07
N LYS A 337 12.16 -26.10 14.34
CA LYS A 337 11.28 -26.25 15.51
C LYS A 337 9.97 -25.45 15.43
N ASP A 338 10.03 -24.30 14.76
CA ASP A 338 8.88 -23.47 14.48
C ASP A 338 8.85 -23.13 12.98
N PRO A 339 8.11 -23.88 12.15
CA PRO A 339 8.01 -23.64 10.72
C PRO A 339 7.26 -22.36 10.37
N SER A 340 6.61 -21.70 11.35
CA SER A 340 6.02 -20.37 11.17
C SER A 340 7.03 -19.23 11.38
N ASN A 341 8.26 -19.55 11.82
CA ASN A 341 9.30 -18.55 12.00
C ASN A 341 9.67 -17.90 10.65
N PRO A 342 9.88 -16.58 10.58
CA PRO A 342 10.19 -15.86 9.32
C PRO A 342 11.48 -16.33 8.66
N GLY A 343 12.43 -16.77 9.48
CA GLY A 343 13.71 -17.30 9.03
C GLY A 343 13.68 -18.81 8.77
N ALA A 344 12.54 -19.49 8.93
CA ALA A 344 12.40 -20.93 8.78
C ALA A 344 12.91 -21.40 7.41
N MET A 345 12.41 -20.76 6.35
CA MET A 345 12.81 -21.06 4.98
C MET A 345 14.31 -20.83 4.77
N THR A 346 14.83 -19.64 5.11
CA THR A 346 16.25 -19.32 4.94
C THR A 346 17.15 -20.26 5.75
N LYS A 347 16.78 -20.62 6.98
CA LYS A 347 17.55 -21.55 7.84
C LYS A 347 17.57 -22.95 7.25
N LEU A 348 16.42 -23.46 6.78
CA LEU A 348 16.35 -24.76 6.14
C LEU A 348 17.23 -24.78 4.87
N TRP A 349 17.05 -23.81 3.98
CA TRP A 349 17.79 -23.79 2.72
C TRP A 349 19.29 -23.56 2.92
N LYS A 350 19.72 -22.74 3.89
CA LYS A 350 21.14 -22.63 4.27
C LYS A 350 21.71 -23.96 4.75
N LYS A 351 20.96 -24.75 5.52
CA LYS A 351 21.39 -26.08 5.95
C LYS A 351 21.54 -27.02 4.75
N LEU A 352 20.56 -27.03 3.85
CA LEU A 352 20.60 -27.87 2.65
C LEU A 352 21.75 -27.47 1.72
N ASP A 353 22.07 -26.17 1.63
CA ASP A 353 23.15 -25.63 0.78
C ASP A 353 24.56 -26.06 1.23
N ILE A 354 24.73 -26.51 2.49
CA ILE A 354 26.02 -27.02 3.00
C ILE A 354 26.42 -28.32 2.29
N SER A 355 25.45 -29.10 1.78
CA SER A 355 25.71 -30.38 1.11
C SER A 355 25.80 -30.19 -0.42
N PRO A 356 27.00 -30.32 -1.03
CA PRO A 356 27.14 -30.17 -2.49
C PRO A 356 26.32 -31.20 -3.26
N PHE A 357 26.25 -32.43 -2.74
CA PHE A 357 25.45 -33.50 -3.33
C PHE A 357 23.96 -33.14 -3.39
N LEU A 358 23.39 -32.63 -2.30
CA LEU A 358 22.00 -32.20 -2.29
C LEU A 358 21.79 -31.01 -3.23
N LYS A 359 22.71 -30.03 -3.23
CA LYS A 359 22.65 -28.88 -4.14
C LYS A 359 22.61 -29.28 -5.61
N GLU A 360 23.41 -30.25 -6.01
CA GLU A 360 23.43 -30.78 -7.38
C GLU A 360 22.18 -31.62 -7.68
N SER A 361 21.77 -32.48 -6.74
CA SER A 361 20.66 -33.43 -6.91
C SER A 361 19.28 -32.77 -6.98
N MET A 362 19.12 -31.55 -6.47
CA MET A 362 17.86 -30.79 -6.53
C MET A 362 18.08 -29.32 -6.95
N SER A 363 19.00 -29.11 -7.89
CA SER A 363 19.42 -27.79 -8.37
C SER A 363 18.27 -26.88 -8.82
N GLU A 364 17.22 -27.42 -9.46
CA GLU A 364 16.07 -26.62 -9.89
C GLU A 364 15.21 -26.17 -8.71
N TYR A 365 15.11 -26.96 -7.65
CA TYR A 365 14.43 -26.54 -6.42
C TYR A 365 15.22 -25.49 -5.64
N PHE A 366 16.56 -25.51 -5.70
CA PHE A 366 17.36 -24.39 -5.20
C PHE A 366 17.07 -23.09 -5.97
N LYS A 367 16.86 -23.16 -7.29
CA LYS A 367 16.42 -21.98 -8.07
C LYS A 367 15.04 -21.51 -7.63
N VAL A 368 14.06 -22.41 -7.45
CA VAL A 368 12.72 -22.07 -6.92
C VAL A 368 12.83 -21.42 -5.54
N ALA A 369 13.62 -22.00 -4.64
CA ALA A 369 13.82 -21.48 -3.30
C ALA A 369 14.47 -20.09 -3.32
N ASN A 370 15.50 -19.91 -4.15
CA ASN A 370 16.13 -18.61 -4.35
C ASN A 370 15.15 -17.58 -4.92
N LEU A 371 14.31 -17.95 -5.90
CA LEU A 371 13.24 -17.08 -6.39
C LEU A 371 12.31 -16.67 -5.25
N CYS A 372 11.86 -17.62 -4.42
CA CYS A 372 10.96 -17.32 -3.30
C CYS A 372 11.62 -16.43 -2.22
N ILE A 373 12.91 -16.65 -1.91
CA ILE A 373 13.67 -15.87 -0.93
C ILE A 373 13.98 -14.46 -1.45
N THR A 374 14.19 -14.32 -2.77
CA THR A 374 14.51 -13.03 -3.41
C THR A 374 13.27 -12.28 -3.88
N MET A 375 12.12 -12.95 -3.96
CA MET A 375 10.84 -12.31 -4.29
C MET A 375 10.43 -11.36 -3.18
N ILE A 376 10.62 -10.08 -3.46
CA ILE A 376 10.06 -9.01 -2.67
C ILE A 376 8.53 -9.05 -2.90
N LEU A 377 7.80 -9.71 -1.97
CA LEU A 377 6.35 -9.92 -2.07
C LEU A 377 5.51 -8.63 -2.08
N GLY A 378 6.16 -7.49 -1.85
CA GLY A 378 5.62 -6.18 -2.14
C GLY A 378 6.67 -5.11 -1.88
N SER A 379 6.44 -3.91 -2.42
CA SER A 379 7.24 -2.71 -2.18
C SER A 379 7.35 -2.32 -0.71
N VAL A 380 6.84 -3.12 0.23
CA VAL A 380 6.79 -2.86 1.66
C VAL A 380 8.14 -3.08 2.33
N GLU A 381 8.91 -4.10 1.94
CA GLU A 381 10.30 -4.28 2.38
C GLU A 381 11.16 -3.11 1.87
N ASP A 382 11.02 -2.76 0.59
CA ASP A 382 11.63 -1.55 0.02
C ASP A 382 11.15 -0.30 0.75
N GLU A 383 9.84 -0.10 0.92
CA GLU A 383 9.26 1.05 1.62
C GLU A 383 9.65 1.09 3.09
N ARG A 384 10.00 -0.04 3.71
CA ARG A 384 10.54 -0.12 5.06
C ARG A 384 12.02 0.14 5.11
N LEU A 385 12.78 -0.23 4.09
CA LEU A 385 14.12 0.28 3.89
C LEU A 385 14.05 1.81 3.72
N TRP A 386 13.12 2.31 2.89
CA TRP A 386 12.85 3.73 2.67
C TRP A 386 12.18 4.44 3.87
N SER A 387 11.46 3.72 4.73
CA SER A 387 10.84 4.26 5.95
C SER A 387 11.76 4.15 7.17
N SER A 388 12.66 3.18 7.23
CA SER A 388 13.77 3.18 8.20
C SER A 388 14.78 4.27 7.85
N LEU A 389 14.93 4.58 6.56
CA LEU A 389 15.54 5.82 6.06
C LEU A 389 14.81 7.11 6.50
N THR A 390 13.60 7.04 7.06
CA THR A 390 12.96 8.23 7.66
C THR A 390 13.72 8.74 8.89
N PHE A 391 14.50 7.88 9.57
CA PHE A 391 15.45 8.30 10.61
C PHE A 391 16.54 9.25 10.05
N ILE A 392 16.91 9.07 8.78
CA ILE A 392 17.87 9.94 8.06
C ILE A 392 17.20 11.24 7.58
N ARG A 393 15.87 11.38 7.73
CA ARG A 393 15.05 12.46 7.17
C ARG A 393 15.05 13.74 8.01
N ASN A 394 16.09 13.97 8.80
CA ASN A 394 16.38 15.29 9.36
C ASN A 394 17.26 16.09 8.38
N ALA A 395 17.47 17.38 8.63
CA ALA A 395 18.24 18.31 7.77
C ALA A 395 19.62 17.78 7.29
N THR A 396 20.14 16.74 7.93
CA THR A 396 21.30 15.94 7.56
C THR A 396 21.23 15.28 6.18
N ARG A 397 20.05 14.91 5.64
CA ARG A 397 19.95 14.30 4.29
C ARG A 397 20.49 15.20 3.18
N ASN A 398 20.25 16.51 3.26
CA ASN A 398 20.78 17.47 2.29
C ASN A 398 22.32 17.60 2.39
N ARG A 399 22.91 17.20 3.52
CA ARG A 399 24.37 17.14 3.73
C ARG A 399 24.98 15.79 3.34
N LEU A 400 24.20 14.70 3.39
CA LEU A 400 24.66 13.32 3.17
C LEU A 400 24.50 12.82 1.73
N ASN A 401 24.06 13.65 0.78
CA ASN A 401 23.67 13.20 -0.56
C ASN A 401 24.75 12.40 -1.33
N LYS A 402 26.04 12.63 -1.03
CA LYS A 402 27.16 11.88 -1.64
C LYS A 402 27.52 10.57 -0.90
N ASN A 403 27.12 10.42 0.36
CA ASN A 403 27.52 9.31 1.25
C ASN A 403 26.32 8.48 1.76
N LEU A 404 25.11 8.78 1.29
CA LEU A 404 23.87 8.12 1.74
C LEU A 404 23.92 6.60 1.56
N ASP A 405 24.44 6.13 0.42
CA ASP A 405 24.60 4.70 0.14
C ASP A 405 25.56 4.03 1.13
N THR A 406 26.63 4.72 1.53
CA THR A 406 27.60 4.23 2.52
C THR A 406 26.99 4.14 3.91
N CYS A 407 26.25 5.16 4.35
CA CYS A 407 25.56 5.14 5.64
C CYS A 407 24.47 4.05 5.70
N LEU A 408 23.78 3.81 4.58
CA LEU A 408 22.81 2.73 4.44
C LEU A 408 23.45 1.34 4.57
N ARG A 409 24.58 1.12 3.90
CA ARG A 409 25.34 -0.14 3.99
C ARG A 409 25.81 -0.40 5.42
N LEU A 410 26.30 0.63 6.11
CA LEU A 410 26.64 0.56 7.54
C LEU A 410 25.43 0.18 8.40
N PHE A 411 24.30 0.86 8.24
CA PHE A 411 23.08 0.57 9.00
C PHE A 411 22.56 -0.87 8.76
N VAL A 412 22.59 -1.34 7.51
CA VAL A 412 22.14 -2.69 7.14
C VAL A 412 23.11 -3.76 7.61
N SER A 413 24.42 -3.46 7.68
CA SER A 413 25.44 -4.42 8.12
C SER A 413 25.29 -4.88 9.56
N LYS A 414 24.50 -4.17 10.38
CA LYS A 414 24.32 -4.39 11.83
C LYS A 414 25.62 -4.39 12.64
N SER A 415 26.74 -3.99 12.04
CA SER A 415 27.97 -3.74 12.76
C SER A 415 27.79 -2.50 13.65
N ASP A 416 28.10 -2.64 14.92
CA ASP A 416 28.30 -1.51 15.83
C ASP A 416 29.76 -1.01 15.75
N LEU A 417 30.10 -0.02 16.57
CA LEU A 417 31.43 0.56 16.57
C LEU A 417 32.52 -0.44 16.98
N GLU A 418 32.19 -1.50 17.71
CA GLU A 418 33.15 -2.49 18.20
C GLU A 418 33.33 -3.66 17.22
N THR A 419 32.28 -3.96 16.46
CA THR A 419 32.22 -5.11 15.53
C THR A 419 32.44 -4.72 14.07
N PHE A 420 32.61 -3.43 13.76
CA PHE A 420 32.91 -2.98 12.41
C PHE A 420 34.34 -3.37 12.01
N PRO A 421 34.55 -4.05 10.87
CA PRO A 421 35.87 -4.50 10.44
C PRO A 421 36.68 -3.33 9.84
N PHE A 422 37.18 -2.44 10.71
CA PHE A 422 37.89 -1.23 10.29
C PHE A 422 39.08 -1.51 9.38
N GLU A 423 39.82 -2.58 9.65
CA GLU A 423 41.01 -2.92 8.88
C GLU A 423 40.66 -3.30 7.43
N GLU A 424 39.64 -4.15 7.24
CA GLU A 424 39.15 -4.54 5.91
C GLU A 424 38.55 -3.36 5.16
N ALA A 425 37.76 -2.52 5.86
CA ALA A 425 37.18 -1.32 5.29
C ALA A 425 38.26 -0.30 4.87
N TYR A 426 39.32 -0.14 5.67
CA TYR A 426 40.46 0.71 5.38
C TYR A 426 41.24 0.22 4.17
N VAL A 427 41.50 -1.09 4.06
CA VAL A 427 42.16 -1.70 2.89
C VAL A 427 41.35 -1.44 1.61
N ILE A 428 40.02 -1.63 1.66
CA ILE A 428 39.14 -1.36 0.53
C ILE A 428 39.17 0.13 0.16
N TRP A 429 39.04 1.04 1.14
CA TRP A 429 39.09 2.48 0.90
C TRP A 429 40.43 2.92 0.28
N LYS A 430 41.56 2.45 0.82
CA LYS A 430 42.90 2.74 0.33
C LYS A 430 43.09 2.29 -1.11
N SER A 431 42.59 1.10 -1.47
CA SER A 431 42.61 0.60 -2.85
C SER A 431 41.77 1.45 -3.82
N GLN A 432 40.65 2.01 -3.36
CA GLN A 432 39.80 2.89 -4.17
C GLN A 432 40.42 4.28 -4.35
N CYS A 433 41.09 4.81 -3.31
CA CYS A 433 41.85 6.05 -3.41
C CYS A 433 42.99 5.94 -4.43
N GLN A 434 43.76 4.85 -4.40
CA GLN A 434 44.82 4.58 -5.38
C GLN A 434 44.31 4.60 -6.83
N ARG A 435 43.18 3.94 -7.10
CA ARG A 435 42.52 3.96 -8.43
C ARG A 435 42.10 5.34 -8.89
N ARG A 436 41.68 6.23 -7.97
CA ARG A 436 41.29 7.61 -8.31
C ARG A 436 42.50 8.48 -8.63
N SER A 437 43.61 8.30 -7.92
CA SER A 437 44.87 8.97 -8.23
C SER A 437 45.44 8.53 -9.59
N GLU A 438 45.28 7.27 -9.99
CA GLU A 438 45.73 6.80 -11.32
C GLU A 438 44.87 7.37 -12.47
N CYS A 439 43.56 7.56 -12.27
CA CYS A 439 42.69 8.17 -13.29
C CYS A 439 42.92 9.67 -13.52
N VAL A 440 43.62 10.38 -12.63
CA VAL A 440 43.90 11.82 -12.77
C VAL A 440 45.24 12.09 -13.46
N VAL A 441 46.11 11.08 -13.59
CA VAL A 441 47.45 11.24 -14.18
C VAL A 441 47.44 11.28 -15.72
N SER A 442 46.30 11.07 -16.39
CA SER A 442 46.16 11.29 -17.84
C SER A 442 45.71 12.71 -18.23
N GLY A 443 45.54 13.63 -17.27
CA GLY A 443 45.28 15.04 -17.53
C GLY A 443 46.18 15.92 -16.67
N GLU A 444 47.25 16.45 -17.28
CA GLU A 444 48.26 17.31 -16.67
C GLU A 444 47.72 18.28 -15.60
N ARG A 445 48.18 18.11 -14.36
CA ARG A 445 48.48 19.23 -13.46
C ARG A 445 49.65 18.87 -12.55
N LYS A 446 50.82 19.40 -12.90
CA LYS A 446 51.98 19.51 -12.01
C LYS A 446 51.68 20.50 -10.89
N HIS A 447 51.95 20.06 -9.67
CA HIS A 447 52.28 20.79 -8.43
C HIS A 447 51.39 20.42 -7.25
N MET A 448 51.89 19.47 -6.45
CA MET A 448 51.95 19.56 -4.99
C MET A 448 52.77 18.38 -4.49
N GLU A 449 54.08 18.57 -4.37
CA GLU A 449 54.91 17.80 -3.46
C GLU A 449 54.93 18.53 -2.11
N ASP A 450 55.02 17.74 -1.05
CA ASP A 450 55.37 18.07 0.34
C ASP A 450 54.29 18.71 1.23
N VAL A 451 53.42 17.86 1.78
CA VAL A 451 52.88 18.04 3.14
C VAL A 451 52.96 16.69 3.88
N GLU A 452 53.88 16.61 4.86
CA GLU A 452 53.96 15.49 5.79
C GLU A 452 52.71 15.43 6.69
N PRO A 453 52.15 14.24 6.96
CA PRO A 453 51.03 14.09 7.86
C PRO A 453 51.53 13.84 9.30
N SER A 454 51.93 14.90 9.99
CA SER A 454 52.05 14.87 11.45
C SER A 454 50.95 15.75 12.07
N ASN A 455 50.12 15.15 12.93
CA ASN A 455 49.11 15.77 13.79
C ASN A 455 47.66 15.85 13.29
N ILE A 456 47.09 14.71 12.90
CA ILE A 456 45.63 14.54 12.98
C ILE A 456 45.40 13.25 13.77
N PHE A 457 44.95 13.40 15.01
CA PHE A 457 44.44 12.43 16.00
C PHE A 457 45.09 12.60 17.38
N GLN A 458 44.79 13.72 18.02
CA GLN A 458 44.57 13.73 19.47
C GLN A 458 43.12 14.16 19.68
N ILE A 459 42.33 13.25 20.24
CA ILE A 459 40.96 13.48 20.70
C ILE A 459 41.04 13.28 22.21
N ASP A 460 40.71 14.32 22.97
CA ASP A 460 40.25 14.23 24.35
C ASP A 460 38.77 13.84 24.38
#